data_AF-A0A0F9XKT1-F1
#
_entry.id   AF-A0A0F9XKT1-F1
#
_cell.length_a   1.000
_cell.length_b   1.000
_cell.length_c   1.000
_cell.angle_alpha   90.00
_cell.angle_beta   90.00
_cell.angle_gamma   90.00
#
_symmetry.space_group_name_H-M   'P 1'
#
loop_
_entity.id
_entity.type
_entity.pdbx_description
1 polymer ?
#
loop_
_entity_poly.entity_id
_entity_poly.type
_entity_poly.pdbx_seq_one_letter_code
_entity_poly.pdbx_strand_id
1 'polypeptide(L)'
;MSNALRLARNGPSRTASSSSQWACFFCQHARPQSSRPIFADFRRKFSNSRPRREQQIQHQPRQNATYAPSMDQVREQYSQRNKTIAFYTMSVIMGTLALAYGSVPFYKMICATTGWGGQPVRAHGTSGEENQDISSRLVPVTSANRIKVTFNAAVSDILPWKFVPQQREVRVLPGETALAFYKATNLGDQDIIGVATYSVTPAQCAPYFSKIQCFCFEEQRLNAGETVDMPVFFYLDPDLLNDINMKGVETVTLNYTFFTARRRQFSGLDYFSFSLPSLLITQRSTDKTGSPRRPNPTVKMVKVNKNISSSRSKSRAAHFKAGSGQRRVIMSAPLSKELREKYNVRSIPIRKDDEVTIVRGSNKGREGKVTSVYRLKYVIHVERVTRDKASGQSVPLGIHPSNVVITKLKLDKDRESILSRSKVGRELRVPNKISA
;
A
#
# COMPACT_ATOMS: atom_id res chain seq x y z
N MET A 1 8.13 -84.51 11.58
CA MET A 1 7.54 -85.27 12.71
C MET A 1 6.90 -84.24 13.63
N SER A 2 5.60 -84.02 13.43
CA SER A 2 4.54 -84.53 14.31
C SER A 2 4.27 -83.50 15.42
N ASN A 3 3.21 -82.70 15.28
CA ASN A 3 1.91 -82.96 15.92
C ASN A 3 2.07 -83.17 17.44
N ALA A 4 1.75 -82.16 18.25
CA ALA A 4 0.39 -81.80 18.70
C ALA A 4 -0.12 -82.72 19.81
N LEU A 5 -1.11 -82.20 20.56
CA LEU A 5 -1.94 -82.82 21.62
C LEU A 5 -1.50 -82.41 23.04
N ARG A 6 -2.36 -81.95 23.95
CA ARG A 6 -3.83 -82.04 24.06
C ARG A 6 -4.33 -81.14 25.21
N LEU A 7 -5.57 -80.62 25.05
CA LEU A 7 -6.71 -80.55 26.01
C LEU A 7 -6.47 -80.03 27.46
N ALA A 8 -7.36 -79.34 28.17
CA ALA A 8 -8.70 -78.80 27.94
C ALA A 8 -9.17 -78.06 29.23
N ARG A 9 -10.21 -77.22 29.05
CA ARG A 9 -11.31 -76.86 29.99
C ARG A 9 -11.10 -75.90 31.19
N ASN A 10 -11.86 -74.80 31.07
CA ASN A 10 -12.80 -74.17 32.02
C ASN A 10 -12.27 -73.32 33.20
N GLY A 11 -12.71 -72.04 33.23
CA GLY A 11 -12.47 -71.02 34.28
C GLY A 11 -13.28 -71.23 35.58
N PRO A 12 -13.64 -70.20 36.40
CA PRO A 12 -13.56 -68.74 36.21
C PRO A 12 -13.07 -67.93 37.47
N SER A 13 -13.20 -66.59 37.41
CA SER A 13 -13.52 -65.63 38.51
C SER A 13 -12.47 -64.60 39.00
N ARG A 14 -12.82 -63.32 38.74
CA ARG A 14 -12.83 -62.10 39.58
C ARG A 14 -11.62 -61.75 40.49
N THR A 15 -11.05 -60.56 40.28
CA THR A 15 -11.04 -59.36 41.17
C THR A 15 -9.94 -58.38 40.67
N ALA A 16 -10.31 -57.19 40.17
CA ALA A 16 -10.28 -55.89 40.85
C ALA A 16 -8.87 -55.40 41.22
N SER A 17 -8.32 -54.47 40.41
CA SER A 17 -7.11 -53.71 40.72
C SER A 17 -7.46 -52.35 41.35
N SER A 18 -6.75 -52.04 42.43
CA SER A 18 -6.73 -50.77 43.15
C SER A 18 -5.42 -50.02 42.89
N SER A 19 -5.48 -48.71 43.11
CA SER A 19 -4.64 -47.58 42.72
C SER A 19 -3.27 -47.43 43.40
N SER A 20 -2.35 -46.74 42.70
CA SER A 20 -1.70 -45.46 43.11
C SER A 20 -0.72 -45.03 42.01
N GLN A 21 -0.99 -43.94 41.28
CA GLN A 21 -0.58 -42.55 41.53
C GLN A 21 0.95 -42.32 41.46
N TRP A 22 1.40 -41.64 40.40
CA TRP A 22 2.35 -40.50 40.38
C TRP A 22 2.49 -40.03 38.91
N ALA A 23 1.80 -38.96 38.52
CA ALA A 23 2.01 -38.25 37.26
C ALA A 23 1.52 -36.78 37.35
N CYS A 24 2.24 -35.90 36.65
CA CYS A 24 2.37 -34.44 36.82
C CYS A 24 1.09 -33.57 36.86
N PHE A 25 1.20 -32.44 37.58
CA PHE A 25 0.19 -31.41 37.80
C PHE A 25 -0.32 -30.70 36.52
N PHE A 26 0.43 -30.73 35.42
CA PHE A 26 0.00 -30.17 34.13
C PHE A 26 -0.75 -31.18 33.22
N CYS A 27 -0.80 -32.45 33.62
CA CYS A 27 -1.56 -33.51 32.95
C CYS A 27 -2.92 -33.80 33.61
N GLN A 28 -3.23 -33.18 34.76
CA GLN A 28 -4.47 -33.44 35.51
C GLN A 28 -5.70 -32.67 34.98
N HIS A 29 -5.55 -31.86 33.93
CA HIS A 29 -6.65 -31.13 33.27
C HIS A 29 -6.80 -31.38 31.76
N ALA A 30 -6.05 -32.33 31.18
CA ALA A 30 -6.18 -32.70 29.77
C ALA A 30 -7.20 -33.85 29.60
N ARG A 31 -8.49 -33.52 29.35
CA ARG A 31 -9.47 -34.51 28.92
C ARG A 31 -9.28 -34.87 27.44
N PRO A 32 -9.39 -36.14 27.04
CA PRO A 32 -9.40 -36.54 25.63
C PRO A 32 -10.75 -36.16 25.01
N GLN A 33 -10.79 -35.14 24.16
CA GLN A 33 -11.97 -34.86 23.33
C GLN A 33 -11.89 -35.66 22.03
N SER A 34 -12.75 -36.67 21.96
CA SER A 34 -13.10 -37.32 20.70
C SER A 34 -13.77 -36.30 19.78
N SER A 35 -13.19 -36.17 18.59
CA SER A 35 -13.73 -35.38 17.49
C SER A 35 -15.02 -36.02 16.97
N ARG A 36 -16.17 -35.40 17.27
CA ARG A 36 -17.42 -35.54 16.50
C ARG A 36 -17.90 -34.14 16.09
N PRO A 37 -18.26 -33.92 14.82
CA PRO A 37 -18.60 -32.58 14.32
C PRO A 37 -19.94 -32.10 14.89
N ILE A 38 -19.90 -30.90 15.48
CA ILE A 38 -21.03 -30.13 15.99
C ILE A 38 -21.76 -29.49 14.79
N PHE A 39 -22.64 -30.23 14.11
CA PHE A 39 -23.62 -29.66 13.16
C PHE A 39 -24.83 -30.59 12.97
N ALA A 40 -25.32 -31.20 14.05
CA ALA A 40 -26.46 -32.14 13.99
C ALA A 40 -27.67 -31.78 14.88
N ASP A 41 -27.70 -30.60 15.53
CA ASP A 41 -28.77 -30.26 16.50
C ASP A 41 -29.48 -28.91 16.27
N PHE A 42 -29.41 -28.32 15.07
CA PHE A 42 -30.30 -27.21 14.68
C PHE A 42 -31.24 -27.58 13.52
N ARG A 43 -31.64 -28.86 13.45
CA ARG A 43 -32.63 -29.37 12.50
C ARG A 43 -33.73 -30.13 13.24
N ARG A 44 -34.35 -29.51 14.24
CA ARG A 44 -35.53 -30.09 14.92
C ARG A 44 -36.41 -29.08 15.66
N LYS A 45 -36.71 -27.93 15.05
CA LYS A 45 -37.84 -27.07 15.46
C LYS A 45 -38.43 -26.36 14.24
N PHE A 46 -39.29 -27.07 13.52
CA PHE A 46 -40.42 -26.54 12.74
C PHE A 46 -41.26 -27.75 12.30
N SER A 47 -41.89 -28.40 13.28
CA SER A 47 -42.97 -29.36 13.04
C SER A 47 -44.24 -28.54 12.82
N ASN A 48 -44.85 -28.71 11.65
CA ASN A 48 -46.14 -28.15 11.28
C ASN A 48 -47.26 -28.81 12.12
N SER A 49 -47.64 -28.20 13.24
CA SER A 49 -48.93 -28.43 13.87
C SER A 49 -49.97 -27.54 13.18
N ARG A 50 -50.74 -28.11 12.25
CA ARG A 50 -51.93 -27.48 11.66
C ARG A 50 -53.09 -27.53 12.67
N PRO A 51 -53.82 -26.43 12.93
CA PRO A 51 -55.13 -26.54 13.53
C PRO A 51 -56.13 -27.08 12.50
N ARG A 52 -56.85 -28.12 12.92
CA ARG A 52 -57.99 -28.76 12.24
C ARG A 52 -59.14 -27.74 12.17
N ARG A 53 -59.42 -27.22 10.98
CA ARG A 53 -60.64 -26.44 10.70
C ARG A 53 -61.57 -27.31 9.88
N GLU A 54 -62.77 -27.50 10.41
CA GLU A 54 -63.82 -28.37 9.91
C GLU A 54 -64.17 -28.12 8.44
N GLN A 55 -64.39 -29.22 7.73
CA GLN A 55 -64.96 -29.25 6.39
C GLN A 55 -66.47 -29.08 6.50
N GLN A 56 -67.00 -27.96 6.02
CA GLN A 56 -68.36 -27.92 5.50
C GLN A 56 -68.29 -28.12 3.99
N ILE A 57 -68.81 -29.27 3.56
CA ILE A 57 -68.99 -29.63 2.16
C ILE A 57 -70.23 -28.88 1.66
N GLN A 58 -70.05 -27.95 0.72
CA GLN A 58 -71.14 -27.44 -0.09
C GLN A 58 -70.76 -27.61 -1.57
N HIS A 59 -71.53 -28.45 -2.26
CA HIS A 59 -71.40 -28.79 -3.66
C HIS A 59 -71.73 -27.58 -4.56
N GLN A 60 -70.89 -27.30 -5.58
CA GLN A 60 -71.33 -26.87 -6.92
C GLN A 60 -70.15 -26.82 -7.92
N PRO A 61 -70.40 -26.85 -9.24
CA PRO A 61 -69.95 -27.89 -10.14
C PRO A 61 -68.60 -27.60 -10.82
N ARG A 62 -68.04 -28.65 -11.43
CA ARG A 62 -66.88 -28.60 -12.34
C ARG A 62 -67.00 -27.44 -13.34
N GLN A 63 -66.13 -26.46 -13.22
CA GLN A 63 -65.65 -25.66 -14.35
C GLN A 63 -64.12 -25.67 -14.33
N ASN A 64 -63.57 -26.42 -15.28
CA ASN A 64 -62.16 -26.38 -15.60
C ASN A 64 -61.80 -24.98 -16.09
N ALA A 65 -60.99 -24.26 -15.32
CA ALA A 65 -60.12 -23.22 -15.84
C ALA A 65 -58.84 -23.23 -15.01
N THR A 66 -57.88 -24.04 -15.45
CA THR A 66 -56.49 -23.97 -15.03
C THR A 66 -55.97 -22.60 -15.48
N TYR A 67 -56.24 -21.54 -14.72
CA TYR A 67 -55.67 -20.23 -15.00
C TYR A 67 -54.18 -20.32 -14.68
N ALA A 68 -53.37 -20.53 -15.71
CA ALA A 68 -51.94 -20.27 -15.61
C ALA A 68 -51.80 -18.85 -15.05
N PRO A 69 -51.06 -18.65 -13.95
CA PRO A 69 -50.92 -17.34 -13.32
C PRO A 69 -50.50 -16.35 -14.40
N SER A 70 -51.14 -15.18 -14.42
CA SER A 70 -50.85 -14.19 -15.45
C SER A 70 -49.37 -13.87 -15.44
N MET A 71 -48.78 -13.68 -16.62
CA MET A 71 -47.34 -13.41 -16.75
C MET A 71 -46.91 -12.20 -15.89
N ASP A 72 -47.83 -11.29 -15.61
CA ASP A 72 -47.63 -10.13 -14.74
C ASP A 72 -47.50 -10.51 -13.26
N GLN A 73 -48.35 -11.40 -12.73
CA GLN A 73 -48.26 -11.89 -11.34
C GLN A 73 -46.96 -12.67 -11.08
N VAL A 74 -46.54 -13.45 -12.08
CA VAL A 74 -45.26 -14.18 -12.04
C VAL A 74 -44.07 -13.19 -12.03
N ARG A 75 -44.15 -12.13 -12.84
CA ARG A 75 -43.11 -11.09 -12.93
C ARG A 75 -42.99 -10.27 -11.64
N GLU A 76 -44.10 -9.99 -10.96
CA GLU A 76 -44.09 -9.32 -9.66
C GLU A 76 -43.38 -10.15 -8.57
N GLN A 77 -43.63 -11.46 -8.52
CA GLN A 77 -42.92 -12.35 -7.60
C GLN A 77 -41.41 -12.39 -7.87
N TYR A 78 -40.98 -12.44 -9.13
CA TYR A 78 -39.55 -12.36 -9.48
C TYR A 78 -38.95 -11.00 -9.16
N SER A 79 -39.68 -9.90 -9.38
CA SER A 79 -39.24 -8.54 -9.05
C SER A 79 -38.93 -8.38 -7.56
N GLN A 80 -39.83 -8.85 -6.68
CA GLN A 80 -39.62 -8.78 -5.24
C GLN A 80 -38.44 -9.66 -4.79
N ARG A 81 -38.32 -10.88 -5.32
CA ARG A 81 -37.16 -11.76 -5.04
C ARG A 81 -35.84 -11.14 -5.52
N ASN A 82 -35.82 -10.54 -6.71
CA ASN A 82 -34.64 -9.90 -7.27
C ASN A 82 -34.22 -8.67 -6.45
N LYS A 83 -35.17 -7.88 -5.92
CA LYS A 83 -34.87 -6.78 -5.00
C LYS A 83 -34.24 -7.29 -3.71
N THR A 84 -34.83 -8.31 -3.10
CA THR A 84 -34.30 -8.93 -1.87
C THR A 84 -32.90 -9.49 -2.10
N ILE A 85 -32.67 -10.23 -3.20
CA ILE A 85 -31.34 -10.74 -3.58
C ILE A 85 -30.35 -9.60 -3.84
N ALA A 86 -30.79 -8.52 -4.50
CA ALA A 86 -29.94 -7.35 -4.75
C ALA A 86 -29.48 -6.68 -3.43
N PHE A 87 -30.35 -6.58 -2.42
CA PHE A 87 -29.97 -6.03 -1.12
C PHE A 87 -28.98 -6.93 -0.37
N TYR A 88 -29.18 -8.26 -0.36
CA TYR A 88 -28.24 -9.19 0.26
C TYR A 88 -26.87 -9.23 -0.44
N THR A 89 -26.85 -9.16 -1.78
CA THR A 89 -25.58 -9.11 -2.52
C THR A 89 -24.84 -7.81 -2.29
N MET A 90 -25.55 -6.67 -2.21
CA MET A 90 -24.94 -5.38 -1.87
C MET A 90 -24.33 -5.36 -0.46
N SER A 91 -24.99 -5.95 0.54
CA SER A 91 -24.47 -5.97 1.92
C SER A 91 -23.18 -6.81 2.04
N VAL A 92 -23.09 -7.94 1.35
CA VAL A 92 -21.88 -8.78 1.32
C VAL A 92 -20.71 -8.05 0.65
N ILE A 93 -20.97 -7.34 -0.46
CA ILE A 93 -19.94 -6.54 -1.15
C ILE A 93 -19.42 -5.41 -0.24
N MET A 94 -20.33 -4.67 0.40
CA MET A 94 -19.98 -3.61 1.37
C MET A 94 -19.19 -4.17 2.56
N GLY A 95 -19.61 -5.31 3.13
CA GLY A 95 -18.91 -5.94 4.26
C GLY A 95 -17.49 -6.39 3.90
N THR A 96 -17.31 -6.97 2.72
CA THR A 96 -15.99 -7.43 2.25
C THR A 96 -15.04 -6.26 2.00
N LEU A 97 -15.55 -5.15 1.44
CA LEU A 97 -14.78 -3.93 1.23
C LEU A 97 -14.36 -3.27 2.56
N ALA A 98 -15.27 -3.24 3.55
CA ALA A 98 -14.97 -2.71 4.87
C ALA A 98 -13.88 -3.52 5.59
N LEU A 99 -13.95 -4.85 5.55
CA LEU A 99 -12.94 -5.76 6.11
C LEU A 99 -11.58 -5.61 5.41
N ALA A 100 -11.57 -5.56 4.08
CA ALA A 100 -10.34 -5.37 3.32
C ALA A 100 -9.65 -4.04 3.68
N TYR A 101 -10.42 -2.94 3.76
CA TYR A 101 -9.88 -1.63 4.10
C TYR A 101 -9.47 -1.52 5.59
N GLY A 102 -10.21 -2.17 6.49
CA GLY A 102 -9.92 -2.21 7.93
C GLY A 102 -8.74 -3.11 8.32
N SER A 103 -8.39 -4.10 7.48
CA SER A 103 -7.29 -5.04 7.78
C SER A 103 -5.93 -4.37 7.91
N VAL A 104 -5.64 -3.34 7.11
CA VAL A 104 -4.34 -2.63 7.10
C VAL A 104 -4.08 -1.85 8.39
N PRO A 105 -4.98 -0.97 8.87
CA PRO A 105 -4.77 -0.29 10.16
C PRO A 105 -4.76 -1.28 11.34
N PHE A 106 -5.57 -2.34 11.28
CA PHE A 106 -5.57 -3.38 12.30
C PHE A 106 -4.23 -4.12 12.36
N TYR A 107 -3.67 -4.49 11.19
CA TYR A 107 -2.34 -5.08 11.10
C TYR A 107 -1.26 -4.15 11.64
N LYS A 108 -1.32 -2.85 11.31
CA LYS A 108 -0.38 -1.85 11.86
C LYS A 108 -0.47 -1.72 13.38
N MET A 109 -1.68 -1.77 13.94
CA MET A 109 -1.88 -1.72 15.38
C MET A 109 -1.25 -2.93 16.07
N ILE A 110 -1.47 -4.13 15.52
CA ILE A 110 -0.86 -5.37 16.04
C ILE A 110 0.66 -5.35 15.87
N CYS A 111 1.18 -4.97 14.71
CA CYS A 111 2.63 -4.90 14.47
C CYS A 111 3.31 -3.88 15.38
N ALA A 112 2.64 -2.76 15.70
CA ALA A 112 3.18 -1.76 16.62
C ALA A 112 3.20 -2.24 18.08
N THR A 113 2.23 -3.08 18.50
CA THR A 113 2.16 -3.60 19.87
C THR A 113 2.97 -4.87 20.08
N THR A 114 3.08 -5.73 19.07
CA THR A 114 3.75 -7.04 19.15
C THR A 114 5.16 -7.05 18.57
N GLY A 115 5.55 -6.02 17.79
CA GLY A 115 6.88 -5.94 17.19
C GLY A 115 7.17 -6.97 16.09
N TRP A 116 6.15 -7.69 15.62
CA TRP A 116 6.31 -8.72 14.59
C TRP A 116 6.66 -8.07 13.24
N GLY A 117 7.87 -8.34 12.72
CA GLY A 117 8.36 -7.82 11.44
C GLY A 117 9.45 -6.75 11.51
N GLY A 118 10.07 -6.51 12.68
CA GLY A 118 11.27 -5.68 12.80
C GLY A 118 11.04 -4.17 12.62
N GLN A 119 9.78 -3.71 12.63
CA GLN A 119 9.48 -2.31 12.88
C GLN A 119 9.72 -2.05 14.38
N PRO A 120 10.49 -1.02 14.75
CA PRO A 120 10.73 -0.72 16.15
C PRO A 120 9.38 -0.46 16.82
N VAL A 121 9.07 -1.29 17.83
CA VAL A 121 8.04 -0.99 18.81
C VAL A 121 8.41 0.38 19.36
N ARG A 122 7.46 1.32 19.42
CA ARG A 122 7.65 2.49 20.28
C ARG A 122 7.84 1.91 21.66
N ALA A 123 9.10 1.82 22.11
CA ALA A 123 9.45 1.25 23.39
C ALA A 123 8.51 1.88 24.42
N HIS A 124 8.01 1.05 25.33
CA HIS A 124 7.10 1.43 26.40
C HIS A 124 7.72 2.57 27.24
N GLY A 125 7.59 3.80 26.75
CA GLY A 125 7.53 4.98 27.58
C GLY A 125 6.20 4.88 28.29
N THR A 126 6.29 4.69 29.60
CA THR A 126 5.24 4.96 30.58
C THR A 126 4.28 6.02 30.06
N SER A 127 2.99 5.67 30.09
CA SER A 127 1.89 6.60 29.89
C SER A 127 2.11 7.85 30.74
N GLY A 128 2.40 8.97 30.07
CA GLY A 128 2.56 10.27 30.70
C GLY A 128 4.02 10.70 30.81
N GLU A 129 4.56 11.28 29.74
CA GLU A 129 5.35 12.51 29.78
C GLU A 129 5.77 12.87 28.35
N GLU A 130 5.12 13.90 27.85
CA GLU A 130 5.43 14.59 26.62
C GLU A 130 6.75 15.37 26.85
N ASN A 131 7.77 15.13 26.02
CA ASN A 131 9.12 15.73 26.06
C ASN A 131 10.12 15.16 27.09
N GLN A 132 10.63 13.95 26.85
CA GLN A 132 12.04 13.70 27.19
C GLN A 132 12.89 13.92 25.94
N ASP A 133 13.64 15.01 25.95
CA ASP A 133 14.61 15.40 24.94
C ASP A 133 15.49 14.22 24.54
N ILE A 134 15.57 13.91 23.25
CA ILE A 134 16.44 12.85 22.70
C ILE A 134 17.88 13.02 23.21
N SER A 135 18.29 14.27 23.47
CA SER A 135 19.57 14.69 24.04
C SER A 135 19.92 14.07 25.40
N SER A 136 18.95 13.74 26.26
CA SER A 136 19.23 13.15 27.58
C SER A 136 19.69 11.68 27.50
N ARG A 137 19.45 11.02 26.36
CA ARG A 137 19.88 9.63 26.10
C ARG A 137 21.32 9.49 25.59
N LEU A 138 21.97 10.58 25.18
CA LEU A 138 23.36 10.58 24.68
C LEU A 138 24.41 10.79 25.80
N VAL A 139 24.03 10.57 27.06
CA VAL A 139 24.95 10.65 28.19
C VAL A 139 25.55 9.26 28.43
N PRO A 140 26.89 9.12 28.39
CA PRO A 140 27.53 7.83 28.60
C PRO A 140 27.34 7.34 30.04
N VAL A 141 26.83 6.13 30.19
CA VAL A 141 26.68 5.48 31.50
C VAL A 141 28.02 4.84 31.88
N THR A 142 28.77 5.50 32.75
CA THR A 142 30.15 5.09 33.13
C THR A 142 30.21 3.86 34.03
N SER A 143 29.08 3.40 34.58
CA SER A 143 28.98 2.21 35.45
C SER A 143 28.81 0.89 34.69
N ALA A 144 28.65 0.92 33.36
CA ALA A 144 28.37 -0.25 32.54
C ALA A 144 29.61 -0.80 31.81
N ASN A 145 29.54 -2.09 31.44
CA ASN A 145 30.58 -2.73 30.65
C ASN A 145 30.65 -2.15 29.23
N ARG A 146 31.87 -1.98 28.71
CA ARG A 146 32.10 -1.57 27.32
C ARG A 146 31.65 -2.67 26.36
N ILE A 147 30.79 -2.32 25.42
CA ILE A 147 30.31 -3.23 24.39
C ILE A 147 31.25 -3.15 23.19
N LYS A 148 31.68 -4.32 22.71
CA LYS A 148 32.51 -4.45 21.51
C LYS A 148 31.62 -4.39 20.27
N VAL A 149 31.76 -3.34 19.48
CA VAL A 149 31.12 -3.22 18.16
C VAL A 149 32.12 -3.67 17.10
N THR A 150 31.78 -4.72 16.38
CA THR A 150 32.56 -5.27 15.26
C THR A 150 31.95 -4.84 13.94
N PHE A 151 32.81 -4.56 12.95
CA PHE A 151 32.40 -4.03 11.66
C PHE A 151 32.72 -5.02 10.55
N ASN A 152 31.67 -5.46 9.86
CA ASN A 152 31.77 -6.36 8.73
C ASN A 152 31.31 -5.65 7.46
N ALA A 153 32.06 -5.91 6.38
CA ALA A 153 31.82 -5.35 5.06
C ALA A 153 31.74 -6.49 4.03
N ALA A 154 30.69 -6.47 3.23
CA ALA A 154 30.48 -7.38 2.11
C ALA A 154 30.04 -6.59 0.87
N VAL A 155 30.35 -7.13 -0.30
CA VAL A 155 29.97 -6.58 -1.61
C VAL A 155 29.40 -7.72 -2.44
N SER A 156 28.35 -7.46 -3.22
CA SER A 156 27.85 -8.45 -4.19
C SER A 156 28.85 -8.68 -5.32
N ASP A 157 28.97 -9.91 -5.81
CA ASP A 157 29.92 -10.30 -6.87
C ASP A 157 29.77 -9.52 -8.19
N ILE A 158 28.58 -8.94 -8.43
CA ILE A 158 28.25 -8.15 -9.63
C ILE A 158 28.82 -6.71 -9.53
N LEU A 159 29.20 -6.28 -8.33
CA LEU A 159 29.69 -4.93 -8.05
C LEU A 159 31.22 -4.99 -7.86
N PRO A 160 32.03 -4.53 -8.83
CA PRO A 160 33.50 -4.57 -8.75
C PRO A 160 34.05 -3.49 -7.80
N TRP A 161 33.56 -3.49 -6.56
CA TRP A 161 33.99 -2.57 -5.51
C TRP A 161 34.77 -3.33 -4.44
N LYS A 162 35.84 -2.71 -3.95
CA LYS A 162 36.50 -3.12 -2.73
C LYS A 162 35.92 -2.28 -1.59
N PHE A 163 35.21 -2.92 -0.68
CA PHE A 163 34.61 -2.27 0.48
C PHE A 163 35.13 -2.92 1.76
N VAL A 164 35.84 -2.15 2.57
CA VAL A 164 36.49 -2.65 3.79
C VAL A 164 36.30 -1.65 4.94
N PRO A 165 36.08 -2.13 6.17
CA PRO A 165 36.11 -1.26 7.33
C PRO A 165 37.56 -0.82 7.59
N GLN A 166 37.76 0.45 7.92
CA GLN A 166 39.08 0.93 8.36
C GLN A 166 39.43 0.39 9.76
N GLN A 167 38.41 0.22 10.60
CA GLN A 167 38.51 -0.27 11.97
C GLN A 167 37.63 -1.51 12.09
N ARG A 168 38.18 -2.66 12.53
CA ARG A 168 37.41 -3.92 12.63
C ARG A 168 36.59 -4.02 13.91
N GLU A 169 37.04 -3.39 14.99
CA GLU A 169 36.34 -3.34 16.27
C GLU A 169 36.54 -2.00 16.97
N VAL A 170 35.50 -1.53 17.68
CA VAL A 170 35.52 -0.36 18.56
C VAL A 170 34.76 -0.72 19.84
N ARG A 171 35.28 -0.31 21.01
CA ARG A 171 34.64 -0.57 22.32
C ARG A 171 34.00 0.71 22.86
N VAL A 172 32.69 0.71 22.99
CA VAL A 172 31.89 1.89 23.38
C VAL A 172 31.09 1.62 24.65
N LEU A 173 30.86 2.64 25.45
CA LEU A 173 29.92 2.59 26.56
C LEU A 173 28.48 2.76 26.05
N PRO A 174 27.48 2.16 26.71
CA PRO A 174 26.08 2.52 26.47
C PRO A 174 25.86 4.03 26.70
N GLY A 175 25.20 4.70 25.76
CA GLY A 175 25.03 6.15 25.72
C GLY A 175 26.19 6.94 25.10
N GLU A 176 27.34 6.29 24.84
CA GLU A 176 28.48 6.91 24.15
C GLU A 176 28.24 6.92 22.62
N THR A 177 28.56 8.05 21.98
CA THR A 177 28.53 8.16 20.52
C THR A 177 29.88 7.80 19.93
N ALA A 178 29.88 7.04 18.83
CA ALA A 178 31.11 6.64 18.16
C ALA A 178 31.01 6.80 16.64
N LEU A 179 32.16 7.03 16.03
CA LEU A 179 32.31 7.19 14.59
C LEU A 179 33.25 6.10 14.06
N ALA A 180 32.77 5.35 13.07
CA ALA A 180 33.56 4.36 12.34
C ALA A 180 33.64 4.75 10.85
N PHE A 181 34.77 4.44 10.21
CA PHE A 181 34.98 4.71 8.79
C PHE A 181 35.03 3.42 7.98
N TYR A 182 34.41 3.45 6.81
CA TYR A 182 34.59 2.43 5.78
C TYR A 182 35.22 3.04 4.54
N LYS A 183 36.07 2.27 3.87
CA LYS A 183 36.68 2.65 2.61
C LYS A 183 36.05 1.88 1.47
N ALA A 184 35.51 2.59 0.49
CA ALA A 184 35.03 2.03 -0.76
C ALA A 184 35.92 2.50 -1.91
N THR A 185 36.37 1.54 -2.73
CA THR A 185 37.14 1.80 -3.96
C THR A 185 36.42 1.14 -5.12
N ASN A 186 36.10 1.91 -6.16
CA ASN A 186 35.58 1.37 -7.41
C ASN A 186 36.74 0.82 -8.25
N LEU A 187 36.78 -0.49 -8.45
CA LEU A 187 37.80 -1.15 -9.28
C LEU A 187 37.38 -1.26 -10.76
N GLY A 188 36.16 -0.84 -11.10
CA GLY A 188 35.67 -0.86 -12.49
C GLY A 188 36.06 0.40 -13.27
N ASP A 189 36.02 0.27 -14.59
CA ASP A 189 36.36 1.34 -15.55
C ASP A 189 35.21 2.34 -15.79
N GLN A 190 34.05 2.12 -15.16
CA GLN A 190 32.85 2.94 -15.32
C GLN A 190 32.33 3.44 -13.96
N ASP A 191 31.52 4.49 -14.01
CA ASP A 191 30.87 5.03 -12.84
C ASP A 191 29.70 4.14 -12.40
N ILE A 192 29.79 3.60 -11.20
CA ILE A 192 28.80 2.66 -10.68
C ILE A 192 28.05 3.31 -9.53
N ILE A 193 26.76 3.01 -9.42
CA ILE A 193 25.92 3.44 -8.31
C ILE A 193 25.67 2.23 -7.42
N GLY A 194 26.01 2.36 -6.14
CA GLY A 194 25.81 1.35 -5.11
C GLY A 194 24.79 1.81 -4.07
N VAL A 195 24.02 0.87 -3.55
CA VAL A 195 23.16 1.06 -2.36
C VAL A 195 23.56 0.02 -1.34
N ALA A 196 23.63 0.40 -0.06
CA ALA A 196 24.03 -0.49 1.01
C ALA A 196 22.88 -0.81 1.96
N THR A 197 22.78 -2.06 2.36
CA THR A 197 21.89 -2.47 3.44
C THR A 197 22.71 -2.86 4.66
N TYR A 198 22.16 -2.63 5.85
CA TYR A 198 22.81 -3.05 7.10
C TYR A 198 21.96 -4.02 7.91
N SER A 199 22.63 -4.84 8.70
CA SER A 199 22.02 -5.65 9.74
C SER A 199 22.87 -5.63 11.01
N VAL A 200 22.21 -5.74 12.16
CA VAL A 200 22.85 -5.81 13.48
C VAL A 200 22.69 -7.23 14.03
N THR A 201 23.77 -7.81 14.51
CA THR A 201 23.80 -9.16 15.11
C THR A 201 24.43 -9.08 16.50
N PRO A 202 23.81 -9.65 17.56
CA PRO A 202 22.56 -10.41 17.58
C PRO A 202 21.30 -9.54 17.37
N ALA A 203 20.22 -10.14 16.88
CA ALA A 203 18.99 -9.42 16.49
C ALA A 203 18.32 -8.66 17.65
N GLN A 204 18.47 -9.15 18.89
CA GLN A 204 17.95 -8.50 20.09
C GLN A 204 18.60 -7.14 20.41
N CYS A 205 19.78 -6.87 19.86
CA CYS A 205 20.46 -5.57 20.01
C CYS A 205 19.99 -4.53 18.97
N ALA A 206 19.35 -4.96 17.88
CA ALA A 206 18.87 -4.07 16.83
C ALA A 206 17.99 -2.88 17.29
N PRO A 207 17.05 -3.01 18.26
CA PRO A 207 16.26 -1.87 18.74
C PRO A 207 17.07 -0.85 19.53
N TYR A 208 18.19 -1.24 20.14
CA TYR A 208 19.05 -0.38 20.95
C TYR A 208 20.22 0.21 20.16
N PHE A 209 20.42 -0.24 18.92
CA PHE A 209 21.48 0.25 18.05
C PHE A 209 20.93 1.34 17.13
N SER A 210 21.28 2.59 17.42
CA SER A 210 20.75 3.74 16.70
C SER A 210 21.83 4.41 15.85
N LYS A 211 21.62 4.36 14.53
CA LYS A 211 22.52 4.97 13.55
C LYS A 211 22.05 6.38 13.22
N ILE A 212 22.78 7.38 13.70
CA ILE A 212 22.43 8.80 13.54
C ILE A 212 22.68 9.26 12.09
N GLN A 213 23.75 8.80 11.42
CA GLN A 213 24.08 9.17 10.04
C GLN A 213 24.54 7.96 9.20
N CYS A 214 23.87 7.70 8.06
CA CYS A 214 24.03 6.51 7.21
C CYS A 214 24.19 6.85 5.72
N PHE A 215 25.30 6.42 5.11
CA PHE A 215 25.48 6.37 3.65
C PHE A 215 24.52 5.40 2.94
N CYS A 216 23.81 4.57 3.72
CA CYS A 216 23.19 3.32 3.28
C CYS A 216 21.88 3.53 2.54
N PHE A 217 21.17 4.61 2.87
CA PHE A 217 19.89 4.95 2.24
C PHE A 217 20.03 5.94 1.09
N GLU A 218 21.24 6.40 0.81
CA GLU A 218 21.54 7.31 -0.29
C GLU A 218 22.30 6.56 -1.38
N GLU A 219 21.91 6.79 -2.63
CA GLU A 219 22.60 6.24 -3.80
C GLU A 219 24.03 6.83 -3.85
N GLN A 220 25.03 5.99 -3.57
CA GLN A 220 26.43 6.40 -3.66
C GLN A 220 26.93 6.17 -5.08
N ARG A 221 27.35 7.24 -5.76
CA ARG A 221 27.98 7.16 -7.07
C ARG A 221 29.49 7.30 -6.89
N LEU A 222 30.24 6.27 -7.28
CA LEU A 222 31.70 6.32 -7.34
C LEU A 222 32.13 6.33 -8.81
N ASN A 223 33.00 7.26 -9.18
CA ASN A 223 33.62 7.28 -10.50
C ASN A 223 34.60 6.10 -10.63
N ALA A 224 35.04 5.82 -11.86
CA ALA A 224 36.02 4.78 -12.12
C ALA A 224 37.32 5.05 -11.35
N GLY A 225 37.84 4.04 -10.63
CA GLY A 225 39.05 4.17 -9.81
C GLY A 225 38.93 5.05 -8.56
N GLU A 226 37.77 5.66 -8.31
CA GLU A 226 37.60 6.58 -7.19
C GLU A 226 37.56 5.82 -5.86
N THR A 227 38.19 6.39 -4.85
CA THR A 227 38.18 5.88 -3.48
C THR A 227 37.58 6.93 -2.56
N VAL A 228 36.57 6.55 -1.79
CA VAL A 228 35.85 7.43 -0.86
C VAL A 228 35.78 6.78 0.51
N ASP A 229 36.02 7.59 1.54
CA ASP A 229 35.80 7.21 2.94
C ASP A 229 34.37 7.58 3.36
N MET A 230 33.63 6.59 3.83
CA MET A 230 32.24 6.69 4.23
C MET A 230 32.10 6.59 5.75
N PRO A 231 31.78 7.70 6.44
CA PRO A 231 31.61 7.71 7.89
C PRO A 231 30.28 7.08 8.31
N VAL A 232 30.30 6.43 9.48
CA VAL A 232 29.14 5.85 10.17
C VAL A 232 29.14 6.37 11.59
N PHE A 233 28.15 7.21 11.90
CA PHE A 233 27.95 7.75 13.24
C PHE A 233 26.80 7.00 13.91
N PHE A 234 27.07 6.40 15.07
CA PHE A 234 26.12 5.56 15.80
C PHE A 234 26.31 5.71 17.31
N TYR A 235 25.30 5.27 18.06
CA TYR A 235 25.36 5.13 19.51
C TYR A 235 24.50 3.92 19.94
N LEU A 236 24.76 3.44 21.15
CA LEU A 236 23.97 2.38 21.78
C LEU A 236 23.08 3.01 22.86
N ASP A 237 21.77 2.76 22.82
CA ASP A 237 20.84 3.28 23.81
C ASP A 237 21.13 2.67 25.20
N PRO A 238 21.19 3.47 26.28
CA PRO A 238 21.47 2.97 27.63
C PRO A 238 20.40 2.01 28.17
N ASP A 239 19.20 2.03 27.59
CA ASP A 239 18.09 1.13 27.93
C ASP A 239 18.42 -0.35 27.72
N LEU A 240 19.47 -0.66 26.94
CA LEU A 240 19.97 -2.03 26.79
C LEU A 240 20.37 -2.67 28.12
N LEU A 241 20.70 -1.87 29.14
CA LEU A 241 21.08 -2.37 30.47
C LEU A 241 19.88 -2.86 31.28
N ASN A 242 18.70 -2.30 31.00
CA ASN A 242 17.47 -2.60 31.73
C ASN A 242 16.75 -3.84 31.17
N ASP A 243 17.06 -4.25 29.93
CA ASP A 243 16.42 -5.39 29.28
C ASP A 243 17.06 -6.72 29.69
N ILE A 244 16.22 -7.65 30.14
CA ILE A 244 16.61 -9.01 30.52
C ILE A 244 17.18 -9.78 29.32
N ASN A 245 16.68 -9.51 28.11
CA ASN A 245 17.12 -10.18 26.88
C ASN A 245 18.51 -9.75 26.42
N MET A 246 19.04 -8.64 26.94
CA MET A 246 20.37 -8.13 26.62
C MET A 246 21.47 -8.63 27.56
N LYS A 247 21.12 -9.40 28.60
CA LYS A 247 22.08 -9.99 29.53
C LYS A 247 23.08 -10.89 28.79
N GLY A 248 24.37 -10.59 28.92
CA GLY A 248 25.46 -11.36 28.31
C GLY A 248 25.83 -10.97 26.87
N VAL A 249 25.19 -9.93 26.30
CA VAL A 249 25.58 -9.42 24.98
C VAL A 249 26.76 -8.45 25.12
N GLU A 250 27.97 -8.97 24.93
CA GLU A 250 29.20 -8.14 24.96
C GLU A 250 29.66 -7.69 23.58
N THR A 251 29.23 -8.40 22.53
CA THR A 251 29.65 -8.15 21.15
C THR A 251 28.45 -7.90 20.26
N VAL A 252 28.50 -6.78 19.56
CA VAL A 252 27.53 -6.36 18.54
C VAL A 252 28.26 -6.31 17.20
N THR A 253 27.69 -6.91 16.18
CA THR A 253 28.26 -6.94 14.84
C THR A 253 27.39 -6.13 13.91
N LEU A 254 27.98 -5.11 13.29
CA LEU A 254 27.37 -4.29 12.27
C LEU A 254 27.81 -4.79 10.90
N ASN A 255 26.90 -5.44 10.19
CA ASN A 255 27.16 -5.96 8.85
C ASN A 255 26.66 -4.96 7.81
N TYR A 256 27.52 -4.58 6.87
CA TYR A 256 27.16 -3.81 5.67
C TYR A 256 27.34 -4.65 4.43
N THR A 257 26.32 -4.67 3.57
CA THR A 257 26.40 -5.29 2.24
C THR A 257 26.04 -4.27 1.16
N PHE A 258 26.93 -4.11 0.19
CA PHE A 258 26.69 -3.27 -0.99
C PHE A 258 26.09 -4.05 -2.14
N PHE A 259 25.10 -3.44 -2.78
CA PHE A 259 24.44 -3.94 -3.98
C PHE A 259 24.51 -2.90 -5.10
N THR A 260 24.57 -3.37 -6.35
CA THR A 260 24.42 -2.47 -7.50
C THR A 260 23.00 -1.92 -7.58
N ALA A 261 22.90 -0.59 -7.67
CA ALA A 261 21.66 0.08 -8.03
C ALA A 261 21.64 0.25 -9.55
N ARG A 262 20.79 -0.52 -10.22
CA ARG A 262 20.63 -0.44 -11.66
C ARG A 262 20.11 0.96 -12.03
N ARG A 263 20.95 1.79 -12.64
CA ARG A 263 20.50 3.03 -13.28
C ARG A 263 19.50 2.60 -14.35
N ARG A 264 18.22 2.93 -14.16
CA ARG A 264 17.23 2.82 -15.24
C ARG A 264 17.51 3.95 -16.23
N GLN A 265 18.63 3.83 -16.94
CA GLN A 265 18.98 4.66 -18.08
C GLN A 265 17.97 4.31 -19.17
N PHE A 266 17.00 5.19 -19.35
CA PHE A 266 16.06 5.12 -20.46
C PHE A 266 16.77 5.66 -21.71
N SER A 267 17.89 5.03 -22.09
CA SER A 267 18.52 5.24 -23.39
C SER A 267 17.61 4.58 -24.43
N GLY A 268 17.06 5.41 -25.30
CA GLY A 268 16.45 4.93 -26.53
C GLY A 268 17.54 4.52 -27.52
N LEU A 269 17.11 3.78 -28.54
CA LEU A 269 17.92 3.08 -29.56
C LEU A 269 18.51 1.81 -28.93
N ASP A 270 18.00 0.62 -29.21
CA ASP A 270 18.12 0.02 -30.53
C ASP A 270 16.82 -0.57 -31.11
N TYR A 271 16.61 -0.15 -32.36
CA TYR A 271 15.84 -0.85 -33.37
C TYR A 271 16.61 -2.14 -33.73
N PHE A 272 15.98 -3.30 -33.57
CA PHE A 272 16.26 -4.41 -34.46
C PHE A 272 14.95 -4.85 -35.11
N SER A 273 14.88 -4.47 -36.39
CA SER A 273 13.91 -4.89 -37.38
C SER A 273 14.04 -6.41 -37.59
N PHE A 274 12.96 -7.14 -37.35
CA PHE A 274 12.72 -8.44 -37.98
C PHE A 274 11.36 -8.39 -38.67
N SER A 275 11.41 -7.84 -39.88
CA SER A 275 10.91 -8.41 -41.13
C SER A 275 9.99 -9.66 -41.08
N LEU A 276 8.84 -9.51 -41.75
CA LEU A 276 7.96 -10.50 -42.43
C LEU A 276 6.95 -11.31 -41.59
N PRO A 277 5.87 -11.85 -42.19
CA PRO A 277 5.06 -11.34 -43.31
C PRO A 277 3.54 -11.43 -43.08
N SER A 278 2.81 -10.76 -43.99
CA SER A 278 1.42 -11.04 -44.42
C SER A 278 0.85 -12.40 -44.07
N LEU A 279 -0.37 -12.39 -43.50
CA LEU A 279 -1.37 -13.40 -43.82
C LEU A 279 -2.77 -12.79 -43.73
N LEU A 280 -3.33 -12.59 -44.92
CA LEU A 280 -4.74 -12.48 -45.23
C LEU A 280 -5.52 -13.63 -44.58
N ILE A 281 -6.54 -13.31 -43.78
CA ILE A 281 -7.75 -14.13 -43.70
C ILE A 281 -8.95 -13.19 -43.78
N THR A 282 -9.40 -12.99 -45.02
CA THR A 282 -10.81 -12.85 -45.36
C THR A 282 -11.60 -13.97 -44.70
N GLN A 283 -12.62 -13.66 -43.92
CA GLN A 283 -13.94 -14.25 -44.12
C GLN A 283 -15.03 -13.25 -43.76
N ARG A 284 -15.70 -12.84 -44.84
CA ARG A 284 -16.98 -12.16 -44.88
C ARG A 284 -18.04 -13.21 -44.51
N SER A 285 -18.71 -13.04 -43.38
CA SER A 285 -19.97 -13.76 -43.11
C SER A 285 -21.10 -12.73 -43.20
N THR A 286 -21.83 -12.79 -44.30
CA THR A 286 -23.15 -12.18 -44.43
C THR A 286 -24.12 -13.10 -43.71
N ASP A 287 -24.83 -12.59 -42.70
CA ASP A 287 -26.05 -13.24 -42.24
C ASP A 287 -27.26 -12.43 -42.72
N LYS A 288 -28.16 -13.18 -43.34
CA LYS A 288 -29.43 -12.76 -43.92
C LYS A 288 -30.48 -12.79 -42.81
N THR A 289 -30.77 -11.65 -42.21
CA THR A 289 -32.10 -11.42 -41.62
C THR A 289 -32.36 -9.92 -41.57
N GLY A 290 -33.32 -9.48 -42.37
CA GLY A 290 -33.84 -8.11 -42.34
C GLY A 290 -34.54 -7.85 -41.02
N SER A 291 -33.86 -7.17 -40.10
CA SER A 291 -34.48 -6.35 -39.06
C SER A 291 -33.47 -5.28 -38.62
N PRO A 292 -33.86 -3.99 -38.52
CA PRO A 292 -32.96 -2.97 -38.01
C PRO A 292 -32.82 -3.18 -36.50
N ARG A 293 -31.74 -3.85 -36.07
CA ARG A 293 -31.33 -3.81 -34.67
C ARG A 293 -31.01 -2.34 -34.35
N ARG A 294 -31.81 -1.73 -33.48
CA ARG A 294 -31.52 -0.42 -32.89
C ARG A 294 -30.06 -0.41 -32.43
N PRO A 295 -29.22 0.57 -32.81
CA PRO A 295 -27.87 0.63 -32.30
C PRO A 295 -27.93 0.79 -30.78
N ASN A 296 -27.38 -0.22 -30.11
CA ASN A 296 -27.25 -0.31 -28.67
C ASN A 296 -26.58 0.98 -28.13
N PRO A 297 -27.16 1.74 -27.17
CA PRO A 297 -26.62 3.02 -26.72
C PRO A 297 -25.46 2.84 -25.73
N THR A 298 -24.52 1.95 -26.06
CA THR A 298 -23.25 1.79 -25.36
C THR A 298 -22.11 1.73 -26.36
N VAL A 299 -22.07 2.70 -27.29
CA VAL A 299 -20.80 3.07 -27.90
C VAL A 299 -19.95 3.65 -26.77
N LYS A 300 -19.20 2.78 -26.08
CA LYS A 300 -18.02 3.22 -25.33
C LYS A 300 -17.24 4.08 -26.31
N MET A 301 -17.13 5.38 -26.04
CA MET A 301 -16.35 6.29 -26.88
C MET A 301 -14.90 5.80 -26.90
N VAL A 302 -14.58 5.00 -27.91
CA VAL A 302 -13.21 4.58 -28.18
C VAL A 302 -12.54 5.73 -28.91
N LYS A 303 -11.31 6.05 -28.52
CA LYS A 303 -10.46 7.02 -29.19
C LYS A 303 -10.37 6.70 -30.70
N VAL A 304 -11.03 7.49 -31.55
CA VAL A 304 -11.11 7.28 -33.01
C VAL A 304 -9.81 7.68 -33.74
N ASN A 305 -9.13 8.72 -33.26
CA ASN A 305 -7.91 9.23 -33.89
C ASN A 305 -6.76 8.22 -33.81
N LYS A 306 -6.34 7.65 -34.95
CA LYS A 306 -5.29 6.63 -35.00
C LYS A 306 -3.88 7.15 -34.66
N ASN A 307 -3.64 8.46 -34.80
CA ASN A 307 -2.31 9.06 -34.63
C ASN A 307 -1.89 9.22 -33.16
N ILE A 308 -2.86 9.22 -32.24
CA ILE A 308 -2.58 9.34 -30.79
C ILE A 308 -2.50 7.94 -30.21
N SER A 309 -1.40 7.55 -29.56
CA SER A 309 -1.31 6.23 -28.93
C SER A 309 -2.19 6.10 -27.68
N SER A 310 -2.90 4.98 -27.52
CA SER A 310 -3.59 4.59 -26.26
C SER A 310 -2.73 3.72 -25.34
N SER A 311 -1.53 3.33 -25.77
CA SER A 311 -0.61 2.53 -24.96
C SER A 311 -0.20 3.28 -23.68
N ARG A 312 -0.33 2.60 -22.53
CA ARG A 312 0.07 3.09 -21.21
C ARG A 312 1.53 3.53 -21.18
N SER A 313 2.43 2.76 -21.79
CA SER A 313 3.87 3.05 -21.78
C SER A 313 4.17 4.36 -22.53
N LYS A 314 3.65 4.49 -23.76
CA LYS A 314 3.82 5.70 -24.59
C LYS A 314 3.21 6.94 -23.93
N SER A 315 2.03 6.82 -23.32
CA SER A 315 1.37 7.92 -22.61
C SER A 315 2.17 8.38 -21.38
N ARG A 316 2.69 7.45 -20.57
CA ARG A 316 3.53 7.78 -19.41
C ARG A 316 4.85 8.42 -19.82
N ALA A 317 5.49 7.89 -20.87
CA ALA A 317 6.71 8.47 -21.40
C ALA A 317 6.48 9.91 -21.88
N ALA A 318 5.40 10.16 -22.64
CA ALA A 318 5.03 11.50 -23.08
C ALA A 318 4.75 12.46 -21.91
N HIS A 319 4.08 11.97 -20.84
CA HIS A 319 3.83 12.78 -19.65
C HIS A 319 5.15 13.18 -18.96
N PHE A 320 5.99 12.23 -18.56
CA PHE A 320 7.19 12.52 -17.77
C PHE A 320 8.31 13.19 -18.59
N LYS A 321 8.41 12.92 -19.89
CA LYS A 321 9.39 13.54 -20.79
C LYS A 321 8.90 14.85 -21.42
N ALA A 322 7.70 15.35 -21.07
CA ALA A 322 7.15 16.59 -21.61
C ALA A 322 8.07 17.79 -21.38
N GLY A 323 8.18 18.69 -22.37
CA GLY A 323 8.92 19.95 -22.24
C GLY A 323 8.23 20.95 -21.30
N SER A 324 8.93 22.02 -20.88
CA SER A 324 8.43 22.99 -19.89
C SER A 324 7.10 23.64 -20.28
N GLY A 325 6.91 23.97 -21.56
CA GLY A 325 5.65 24.54 -22.08
C GLY A 325 4.46 23.58 -21.96
N GLN A 326 4.66 22.29 -22.23
CA GLN A 326 3.63 21.26 -22.04
C GLN A 326 3.37 21.01 -20.55
N ARG A 327 4.41 20.96 -19.72
CA ARG A 327 4.28 20.84 -18.26
C ARG A 327 3.44 21.96 -17.66
N ARG A 328 3.58 23.19 -18.16
CA ARG A 328 2.72 24.33 -17.78
C ARG A 328 1.23 24.03 -18.03
N VAL A 329 0.89 23.47 -19.18
CA VAL A 329 -0.50 23.16 -19.53
C VAL A 329 -1.03 21.98 -18.69
N ILE A 330 -0.22 20.95 -18.49
CA ILE A 330 -0.56 19.80 -17.63
C ILE A 330 -0.84 20.25 -16.19
N MET A 331 -0.05 21.20 -15.68
CA MET A 331 -0.21 21.81 -14.36
C MET A 331 -1.30 22.88 -14.32
N SER A 332 -2.49 22.55 -14.83
CA SER A 332 -3.68 23.39 -14.71
C SER A 332 -4.49 23.07 -13.46
N ALA A 333 -5.08 24.10 -12.85
CA ALA A 333 -5.97 23.95 -11.71
C ALA A 333 -7.39 24.45 -12.04
N PRO A 334 -8.44 23.84 -11.46
CA PRO A 334 -9.81 24.32 -11.59
C PRO A 334 -10.01 25.70 -10.95
N LEU A 335 -10.86 26.52 -11.57
CA LEU A 335 -11.31 27.80 -11.00
C LEU A 335 -12.47 27.58 -10.00
N SER A 336 -12.64 28.51 -9.06
CA SER A 336 -13.82 28.64 -8.19
C SER A 336 -15.09 28.88 -9.01
N LYS A 337 -16.27 28.70 -8.40
CA LYS A 337 -17.55 28.88 -9.11
C LYS A 337 -17.73 30.32 -9.61
N GLU A 338 -17.40 31.29 -8.76
CA GLU A 338 -17.45 32.72 -9.07
C GLU A 338 -16.58 33.09 -10.28
N LEU A 339 -15.33 32.61 -10.29
CA LEU A 339 -14.42 32.84 -11.42
C LEU A 339 -14.85 32.12 -12.69
N ARG A 340 -15.51 30.96 -12.58
CA ARG A 340 -16.07 30.24 -13.73
C ARG A 340 -17.20 31.00 -14.36
N GLU A 341 -18.09 31.59 -13.58
CA GLU A 341 -19.21 32.39 -14.09
C GLU A 341 -18.69 33.67 -14.75
N LYS A 342 -17.75 34.36 -14.11
CA LYS A 342 -17.14 35.59 -14.64
C LYS A 342 -16.43 35.40 -15.98
N TYR A 343 -15.58 34.38 -16.08
CA TYR A 343 -14.74 34.18 -17.28
C TYR A 343 -15.25 33.07 -18.22
N ASN A 344 -16.28 32.32 -17.84
CA ASN A 344 -16.75 31.12 -18.55
C ASN A 344 -15.65 30.06 -18.80
N VAL A 345 -14.61 29.98 -17.96
CA VAL A 345 -13.49 29.01 -18.10
C VAL A 345 -13.44 28.07 -16.90
N ARG A 346 -13.17 26.77 -17.09
CA ARG A 346 -13.21 25.72 -16.04
C ARG A 346 -11.89 25.61 -15.28
N SER A 347 -10.77 25.72 -16.00
CA SER A 347 -9.42 25.51 -15.47
C SER A 347 -8.42 26.33 -16.27
N ILE A 348 -7.34 26.74 -15.62
CA ILE A 348 -6.26 27.51 -16.22
C ILE A 348 -4.91 27.01 -15.67
N PRO A 349 -3.81 27.11 -16.43
CA PRO A 349 -2.46 26.88 -15.91
C PRO A 349 -2.17 27.75 -14.69
N ILE A 350 -1.67 27.14 -13.62
CA ILE A 350 -1.38 27.84 -12.36
C ILE A 350 -0.12 28.69 -12.50
N ARG A 351 -0.13 29.91 -11.94
CA ARG A 351 1.02 30.82 -11.89
C ARG A 351 1.43 31.08 -10.44
N LYS A 352 2.62 31.67 -10.27
CA LYS A 352 3.03 32.25 -8.98
C LYS A 352 2.07 33.39 -8.64
N ASP A 353 1.83 33.58 -7.36
CA ASP A 353 0.95 34.60 -6.78
C ASP A 353 -0.56 34.41 -7.01
N ASP A 354 -1.00 33.30 -7.62
CA ASP A 354 -2.42 32.93 -7.60
C ASP A 354 -2.83 32.56 -6.17
N GLU A 355 -4.02 32.97 -5.74
CA GLU A 355 -4.59 32.53 -4.46
C GLU A 355 -5.38 31.25 -4.67
N VAL A 356 -5.16 30.29 -3.78
CA VAL A 356 -5.69 28.95 -3.95
C VAL A 356 -6.16 28.33 -2.65
N THR A 357 -7.21 27.52 -2.74
CA THR A 357 -7.77 26.72 -1.64
C THR A 357 -7.55 25.24 -1.92
N ILE A 358 -7.01 24.51 -0.95
CA ILE A 358 -6.72 23.09 -1.08
C ILE A 358 -7.99 22.28 -0.82
N VAL A 359 -8.39 21.43 -1.78
CA VAL A 359 -9.64 20.66 -1.70
C VAL A 359 -9.40 19.20 -1.29
N ARG A 360 -8.21 18.66 -1.54
CA ARG A 360 -7.87 17.25 -1.29
C ARG A 360 -6.54 17.11 -0.55
N GLY A 361 -6.41 16.06 0.26
CA GLY A 361 -5.20 15.73 1.02
C GLY A 361 -5.25 16.23 2.47
N SER A 362 -4.15 16.07 3.21
CA SER A 362 -4.06 16.37 4.65
C SER A 362 -4.28 17.85 4.97
N ASN A 363 -3.95 18.74 4.04
CA ASN A 363 -4.06 20.19 4.20
C ASN A 363 -5.33 20.77 3.57
N LYS A 364 -6.41 19.96 3.49
CA LYS A 364 -7.71 20.39 2.95
C LYS A 364 -8.27 21.57 3.76
N GLY A 365 -8.87 22.54 3.06
CA GLY A 365 -9.50 23.72 3.65
C GLY A 365 -8.55 24.88 3.94
N ARG A 366 -7.23 24.67 3.80
CA ARG A 366 -6.26 25.76 3.90
C ARG A 366 -6.22 26.56 2.60
N GLU A 367 -6.14 27.88 2.77
CA GLU A 367 -5.97 28.84 1.69
C GLU A 367 -4.59 29.47 1.76
N GLY A 368 -4.04 29.82 0.62
CA GLY A 368 -2.76 30.50 0.55
C GLY A 368 -2.40 30.92 -0.86
N LYS A 369 -1.40 31.79 -0.96
CA LYS A 369 -0.84 32.22 -2.24
C LYS A 369 0.17 31.17 -2.74
N VAL A 370 0.24 30.97 -4.06
CA VAL A 370 1.23 30.08 -4.66
C VAL A 370 2.60 30.77 -4.68
N THR A 371 3.53 30.32 -3.84
CA THR A 371 4.90 30.85 -3.76
C THR A 371 5.72 30.47 -4.98
N SER A 372 5.69 29.19 -5.36
CA SER A 372 6.46 28.69 -6.49
C SER A 372 5.80 27.50 -7.18
N VAL A 373 6.03 27.40 -8.49
CA VAL A 373 5.52 26.33 -9.35
C VAL A 373 6.70 25.50 -9.83
N TYR A 374 6.89 24.34 -9.21
CA TYR A 374 8.00 23.45 -9.48
C TYR A 374 7.62 22.44 -10.59
N ARG A 375 7.81 22.86 -11.85
CA ARG A 375 7.36 22.10 -13.03
C ARG A 375 8.02 20.74 -13.18
N LEU A 376 9.24 20.56 -12.70
CA LEU A 376 9.98 19.31 -12.88
C LEU A 376 9.43 18.15 -12.02
N LYS A 377 8.86 18.46 -10.86
CA LYS A 377 8.19 17.49 -9.97
C LYS A 377 6.66 17.53 -10.06
N TYR A 378 6.08 18.32 -10.97
CA TYR A 378 4.63 18.52 -11.10
C TYR A 378 3.96 19.01 -9.80
N VAL A 379 4.64 19.89 -9.07
CA VAL A 379 4.25 20.31 -7.73
C VAL A 379 4.19 21.83 -7.63
N ILE A 380 3.23 22.33 -6.86
CA ILE A 380 3.15 23.71 -6.41
C ILE A 380 3.44 23.80 -4.91
N HIS A 381 4.02 24.92 -4.50
CA HIS A 381 4.20 25.27 -3.10
C HIS A 381 3.24 26.42 -2.77
N VAL A 382 2.48 26.23 -1.69
CA VAL A 382 1.47 27.17 -1.21
C VAL A 382 1.97 27.77 0.10
N GLU A 383 1.78 29.07 0.27
CA GLU A 383 2.13 29.80 1.47
C GLU A 383 1.43 29.22 2.70
N ARG A 384 2.12 29.22 3.85
CA ARG A 384 1.61 28.68 5.14
C ARG A 384 1.32 27.17 5.12
N VAL A 385 1.69 26.47 4.05
CA VAL A 385 1.58 25.01 3.93
C VAL A 385 2.96 24.40 3.95
N THR A 386 3.51 24.34 5.15
CA THR A 386 4.85 23.82 5.45
C THR A 386 4.75 22.57 6.31
N ARG A 387 5.85 21.82 6.37
CA ARG A 387 6.08 20.75 7.34
C ARG A 387 7.35 21.11 8.12
N ASP A 388 7.28 20.99 9.43
CA ASP A 388 8.43 21.21 10.29
C ASP A 388 9.33 19.97 10.29
N LYS A 389 10.63 20.20 10.18
CA LYS A 389 11.67 19.18 10.36
C LYS A 389 12.08 19.11 11.83
N ALA A 390 12.72 18.02 12.22
CA ALA A 390 13.32 17.88 13.57
C ALA A 390 14.34 18.99 13.88
N SER A 391 14.92 19.63 12.86
CA SER A 391 15.83 20.77 13.00
C SER A 391 15.12 22.11 13.30
N GLY A 392 13.80 22.12 13.49
CA GLY A 392 13.00 23.33 13.68
C GLY A 392 12.76 24.16 12.41
N GLN A 393 13.37 23.80 11.28
CA GLN A 393 13.18 24.50 10.01
C GLN A 393 11.89 24.03 9.31
N SER A 394 11.02 24.97 8.97
CA SER A 394 9.81 24.71 8.17
C SER A 394 10.15 24.60 6.68
N VAL A 395 9.74 23.49 6.04
CA VAL A 395 9.93 23.26 4.60
C VAL A 395 8.58 23.25 3.87
N PRO A 396 8.45 23.92 2.72
CA PRO A 396 7.19 23.96 1.98
C PRO A 396 6.79 22.56 1.48
N LEU A 397 5.53 22.18 1.73
CA LEU A 397 5.01 20.92 1.26
C LEU A 397 4.65 21.02 -0.23
N GLY A 398 4.94 19.96 -0.98
CA GLY A 398 4.59 19.87 -2.38
C GLY A 398 3.16 19.39 -2.60
N ILE A 399 2.33 20.18 -3.29
CA ILE A 399 0.94 19.84 -3.61
C ILE A 399 0.78 19.75 -5.14
N HIS A 400 -0.02 18.79 -5.63
CA HIS A 400 -0.35 18.72 -7.06
C HIS A 400 -1.50 19.70 -7.40
N PRO A 401 -1.41 20.49 -8.49
CA PRO A 401 -2.39 21.53 -8.82
C PRO A 401 -3.83 21.02 -9.04
N SER A 402 -4.01 19.74 -9.38
CA SER A 402 -5.36 19.15 -9.51
C SER A 402 -6.12 19.02 -8.19
N ASN A 403 -5.42 19.12 -7.05
CA ASN A 403 -6.00 18.98 -5.71
C ASN A 403 -6.42 20.32 -5.10
N VAL A 404 -6.36 21.37 -5.90
CA VAL A 404 -6.45 22.76 -5.48
C VAL A 404 -7.45 23.49 -6.38
N VAL A 405 -8.16 24.48 -5.84
CA VAL A 405 -9.06 25.36 -6.58
C VAL A 405 -8.55 26.79 -6.47
N ILE A 406 -8.47 27.49 -7.60
CA ILE A 406 -8.04 28.89 -7.63
C ILE A 406 -9.22 29.77 -7.20
N THR A 407 -9.01 30.59 -6.18
CA THR A 407 -9.99 31.56 -5.65
C THR A 407 -9.78 32.94 -6.26
N LYS A 408 -8.53 33.40 -6.36
CA LYS A 408 -8.17 34.65 -7.04
C LYS A 408 -7.04 34.44 -8.04
N LEU A 409 -7.17 35.06 -9.21
CA LEU A 409 -6.19 34.99 -10.30
C LEU A 409 -5.31 36.22 -10.30
N LYS A 410 -4.00 36.04 -10.44
CA LYS A 410 -3.11 37.12 -10.86
C LYS A 410 -3.28 37.33 -12.36
N LEU A 411 -3.82 38.48 -12.75
CA LEU A 411 -4.06 38.87 -14.13
C LEU A 411 -2.83 39.55 -14.72
N ASP A 412 -2.46 39.13 -15.93
CA ASP A 412 -1.42 39.71 -16.78
C ASP A 412 -2.01 39.81 -18.21
N LYS A 413 -1.44 40.63 -19.09
CA LYS A 413 -1.88 40.76 -20.50
C LYS A 413 -2.02 39.39 -21.20
N ASP A 414 -1.04 38.50 -21.01
CA ASP A 414 -1.05 37.14 -21.56
C ASP A 414 -2.10 36.24 -20.92
N ARG A 415 -2.44 36.48 -19.66
CA ARG A 415 -3.45 35.68 -18.97
C ARG A 415 -4.85 36.07 -19.41
N GLU A 416 -5.08 37.36 -19.60
CA GLU A 416 -6.32 37.89 -20.14
C GLU A 416 -6.56 37.40 -21.56
N SER A 417 -5.53 37.39 -22.42
CA SER A 417 -5.65 36.86 -23.78
C SER A 417 -5.95 35.35 -23.81
N ILE A 418 -5.39 34.57 -22.87
CA ILE A 418 -5.74 33.15 -22.73
C ILE A 418 -7.20 32.97 -22.28
N LEU A 419 -7.67 33.80 -21.34
CA LEU A 419 -9.05 33.76 -20.84
C LEU A 419 -10.04 34.15 -21.93
N SER A 420 -9.81 35.26 -22.65
CA SER A 420 -10.69 35.71 -23.73
C SER A 420 -10.76 34.68 -24.87
N ARG A 421 -9.62 34.16 -25.33
CA ARG A 421 -9.58 33.10 -26.34
C ARG A 421 -10.32 31.83 -25.90
N SER A 422 -10.16 31.42 -24.63
CA SER A 422 -10.81 30.23 -24.10
C SER A 422 -12.33 30.42 -23.94
N LYS A 423 -12.78 31.64 -23.62
CA LYS A 423 -14.19 32.03 -23.53
C LYS A 423 -14.87 31.93 -24.90
N VAL A 424 -14.31 32.58 -25.92
CA VAL A 424 -14.82 32.53 -27.31
C VAL A 424 -14.91 31.09 -27.80
N GLY A 425 -13.86 30.29 -27.59
CA GLY A 425 -13.85 28.88 -28.02
C GLY A 425 -14.91 28.01 -27.33
N ARG A 426 -15.41 28.39 -26.15
CA ARG A 426 -16.52 27.69 -25.50
C ARG A 426 -17.87 28.18 -25.98
N GLU A 427 -18.04 29.47 -26.16
CA GLU A 427 -19.28 30.06 -26.67
C GLU A 427 -19.63 29.46 -28.03
N LEU A 428 -18.64 29.29 -28.91
CA LEU A 428 -18.80 28.60 -30.19
C LEU A 428 -19.12 27.10 -30.07
N ARG A 429 -18.71 26.45 -28.97
CA ARG A 429 -18.90 25.01 -28.75
C ARG A 429 -20.24 24.69 -28.12
N VAL A 430 -20.85 25.64 -27.42
CA VAL A 430 -22.23 25.51 -26.97
C VAL A 430 -23.07 25.66 -28.23
N PRO A 431 -23.69 24.59 -28.76
CA PRO A 431 -24.60 24.76 -29.88
C PRO A 431 -25.64 25.77 -29.42
N ASN A 432 -25.93 26.77 -30.27
CA ASN A 432 -27.00 27.74 -30.07
C ASN A 432 -28.15 27.02 -29.36
N LYS A 433 -28.41 27.39 -28.11
CA LYS A 433 -29.73 27.17 -27.54
C LYS A 433 -30.62 28.03 -28.43
N ILE A 434 -31.14 27.41 -29.49
CA ILE A 434 -32.21 27.99 -30.29
C ILE A 434 -33.28 28.30 -29.24
N SER A 435 -33.47 29.58 -29.00
CA SER A 435 -34.61 30.12 -28.28
C SER A 435 -35.85 29.57 -28.97
N ALA A 436 -36.52 28.64 -28.30
CA ALA A 436 -37.91 28.31 -28.55
C ALA A 436 -38.78 29.35 -27.86
#